data_AF-A0A0F9R859-F1
#
_entry.id   AF-A0A0F9R859-F1
#
_cell.length_a   1.000
_cell.length_b   1.000
_cell.length_c   1.000
_cell.angle_alpha   90.00
_cell.angle_beta   90.00
_cell.angle_gamma   90.00
#
_symmetry.space_group_name_H-M   'P 1'
#
loop_
_entity.id
_entity.type
_entity.pdbx_description
1 polymer ?
#
loop_
_entity_poly.entity_id
_entity_poly.type
_entity_poly.pdbx_seq_one_letter_code
_entity_poly.pdbx_strand_id
1 'polypeptide(L)'
;MESQKIILKDLVNSDASLQSLFTCRELSVKISYRLSKLIRKITTELQDFYEARTKLFNQYGETDEEGRITIPSKNVGVFQEEIDSILDEEIELQFIKVSLSDIPDGVLHALDYFNLEWLIDESDLEE
;
A
#
# COMPACT_ATOMS: atom_id res chain seq x y z
N MET A 1 -17.82 -2.68 10.34
CA MET A 1 -16.65 -2.44 9.50
C MET A 1 -17.20 -2.04 8.16
N GLU A 2 -16.76 -0.91 7.64
CA GLU A 2 -17.25 -0.39 6.38
C GLU A 2 -16.40 -0.97 5.26
N SER A 3 -17.03 -1.21 4.11
CA SER A 3 -16.32 -1.56 2.89
C SER A 3 -15.81 -0.28 2.25
N GLN A 4 -14.51 -0.23 2.00
CA GLN A 4 -13.86 0.90 1.34
C GLN A 4 -13.17 0.39 0.09
N LYS A 5 -13.32 1.15 -0.99
CA LYS A 5 -12.64 0.91 -2.26
C LYS A 5 -11.35 1.72 -2.27
N ILE A 6 -10.23 1.06 -2.53
CA ILE A 6 -8.91 1.68 -2.56
C ILE A 6 -8.21 1.24 -3.83
N ILE A 7 -7.52 2.15 -4.50
CA ILE A 7 -6.72 1.82 -5.68
C ILE A 7 -5.48 1.07 -5.21
N LEU A 8 -5.11 -0.04 -5.86
CA LEU A 8 -3.94 -0.84 -5.48
C LEU A 8 -2.66 0.00 -5.40
N LYS A 9 -2.50 0.95 -6.33
CA LYS A 9 -1.41 1.93 -6.32
C LYS A 9 -1.27 2.66 -4.98
N ASP A 10 -2.37 3.06 -4.37
CA ASP A 10 -2.35 3.73 -3.07
C ASP A 10 -1.82 2.77 -2.01
N LEU A 11 -2.30 1.52 -1.96
CA LEU A 11 -1.79 0.51 -1.03
C LEU A 11 -0.28 0.26 -1.17
N VAL A 12 0.21 0.18 -2.42
CA VAL A 12 1.64 0.00 -2.70
C VAL A 12 2.45 1.19 -2.20
N ASN A 13 1.99 2.42 -2.44
CA ASN A 13 2.66 3.64 -1.98
C ASN A 13 2.61 3.78 -0.45
N SER A 14 1.54 3.30 0.17
CA SER A 14 1.33 3.38 1.62
C SER A 14 2.09 2.35 2.44
N ASP A 15 2.62 1.27 1.85
CA ASP A 15 3.12 0.11 2.61
C ASP A 15 4.15 0.52 3.67
N ALA A 16 5.16 1.31 3.29
CA ALA A 16 6.18 1.78 4.23
C ALA A 16 5.61 2.60 5.39
N SER A 17 4.72 3.55 5.09
CA SER A 17 4.06 4.40 6.11
C SER A 17 3.12 3.59 7.00
N LEU A 18 2.43 2.59 6.44
CA LEU A 18 1.56 1.69 7.20
C LEU A 18 2.37 0.81 8.16
N GLN A 19 3.51 0.26 7.73
CA GLN A 19 4.42 -0.49 8.60
C GLN A 19 4.99 0.41 9.71
N SER A 20 5.38 1.64 9.37
CA SER A 20 5.86 2.63 10.35
C SER A 20 4.81 2.84 11.46
N LEU A 21 3.58 3.18 11.08
CA LEU A 21 2.47 3.37 12.01
C LEU A 21 2.22 2.09 12.85
N PHE A 22 2.19 0.92 12.22
CA PHE A 22 1.92 -0.35 12.91
C PHE A 22 2.96 -0.71 13.97
N THR A 23 4.22 -0.34 13.77
CA THR A 23 5.31 -0.62 14.72
C THR A 23 5.35 0.36 15.89
N CYS A 24 4.52 1.41 15.88
CA CYS A 24 4.41 2.36 16.98
C CYS A 24 3.85 1.69 18.24
N ARG A 25 4.63 1.74 19.33
CA ARG A 25 4.30 1.12 20.62
C ARG A 25 3.32 1.95 21.46
N GLU A 26 3.13 3.21 21.11
CA GLU A 26 2.30 4.16 21.84
C GLU A 26 0.82 4.11 21.39
N LEU A 27 0.52 3.38 20.32
CA LEU A 27 -0.85 3.16 19.86
C LEU A 27 -1.67 2.37 20.89
N SER A 28 -2.94 2.73 21.02
CA SER A 28 -3.86 1.98 21.86
C SER A 28 -4.07 0.55 21.34
N VAL A 29 -4.30 -0.40 22.24
CA VAL A 29 -4.53 -1.81 21.89
C VAL A 29 -5.65 -2.00 20.86
N LYS A 30 -6.67 -1.13 20.89
CA LYS A 30 -7.80 -1.16 19.95
C LYS A 30 -7.36 -0.79 18.53
N ILE A 31 -6.52 0.24 18.38
CA ILE A 31 -5.96 0.65 17.09
C ILE A 31 -5.00 -0.42 16.59
N SER A 32 -4.06 -0.88 17.41
CA SER A 32 -3.11 -1.93 17.02
C SER A 32 -3.82 -3.21 16.56
N TYR A 33 -4.90 -3.61 17.25
CA TYR A 33 -5.72 -4.76 16.83
C TYR A 33 -6.38 -4.53 15.47
N ARG A 34 -6.95 -3.35 15.21
CA ARG A 34 -7.57 -3.01 13.92
C ARG A 34 -6.53 -2.99 12.79
N LEU A 35 -5.40 -2.30 12.99
CA LEU A 35 -4.29 -2.26 12.03
C LEU A 35 -3.76 -3.66 11.73
N SER A 36 -3.61 -4.53 12.74
CA SER A 36 -3.12 -5.90 12.52
C SER A 36 -4.02 -6.72 11.58
N LYS A 37 -5.34 -6.50 11.64
CA LYS A 37 -6.29 -7.18 10.75
C LYS A 37 -6.27 -6.59 9.35
N LEU A 38 -6.10 -5.27 9.24
CA LEU A 38 -6.01 -4.58 7.96
C LEU A 38 -4.73 -4.96 7.22
N ILE A 39 -3.58 -4.92 7.90
CA ILE A 39 -2.27 -5.28 7.34
C ILE A 39 -2.29 -6.71 6.79
N ARG A 40 -2.88 -7.67 7.51
CA ARG A 40 -3.00 -9.05 7.01
C ARG A 40 -3.70 -9.16 5.67
N LYS A 41 -4.73 -8.33 5.42
CA LYS A 41 -5.42 -8.29 4.13
C LYS A 41 -4.55 -7.65 3.07
N ILE A 42 -3.98 -6.48 3.38
CA ILE A 42 -3.11 -5.74 2.46
C ILE A 42 -1.88 -6.55 2.07
N THR A 43 -1.27 -7.30 3.00
CA THR A 43 -0.13 -8.16 2.70
C THR A 43 -0.45 -9.20 1.63
N THR A 44 -1.67 -9.77 1.63
CA THR A 44 -2.09 -10.71 0.59
C THR A 44 -2.20 -10.02 -0.77
N GLU A 45 -2.88 -8.87 -0.82
CA GLU A 45 -3.02 -8.08 -2.06
C GLU A 45 -1.66 -7.64 -2.63
N LEU A 46 -0.75 -7.15 -1.77
CA LEU A 46 0.59 -6.74 -2.16
C LEU A 46 1.42 -7.93 -2.64
N GLN A 47 1.29 -9.10 -2.01
CA GLN A 47 1.97 -10.31 -2.46
C GLN A 47 1.52 -10.70 -3.88
N ASP A 48 0.21 -10.72 -4.13
CA ASP A 48 -0.35 -11.06 -5.44
C ASP A 48 0.14 -10.06 -6.51
N PHE A 49 0.18 -8.77 -6.18
CA PHE A 49 0.77 -7.74 -7.04
C PHE A 49 2.26 -8.00 -7.34
N TYR A 50 3.08 -8.27 -6.32
CA TYR A 50 4.51 -8.52 -6.51
C TYR A 50 4.77 -9.79 -7.34
N GLU A 51 3.93 -10.81 -7.20
CA GLU A 51 3.98 -12.01 -8.03
C GLU A 51 3.61 -11.69 -9.49
N ALA A 52 2.55 -10.90 -9.73
CA ALA A 52 2.18 -10.44 -11.07
C ALA A 52 3.28 -9.59 -11.71
N ARG A 53 3.83 -8.62 -10.97
CA ARG A 53 4.96 -7.80 -11.39
C ARG A 53 6.17 -8.66 -11.75
N THR A 54 6.49 -9.67 -10.96
CA THR A 54 7.61 -10.59 -11.24
C THR A 54 7.38 -11.38 -12.54
N LYS A 55 6.15 -11.84 -12.80
CA LYS A 55 5.80 -12.50 -14.07
C LYS A 55 6.00 -11.57 -15.26
N LEU A 56 5.59 -10.31 -15.15
CA LEU A 56 5.80 -9.29 -16.19
C LEU A 56 7.29 -9.01 -16.44
N PHE A 57 8.10 -8.94 -15.37
CA PHE A 57 9.55 -8.84 -15.52
C PHE A 57 10.16 -10.03 -16.26
N ASN A 58 9.71 -11.25 -15.99
CA ASN A 58 10.18 -12.44 -16.69
C ASN A 58 9.70 -12.52 -18.15
N GLN A 59 8.52 -11.97 -18.44
CA GLN A 59 7.92 -11.96 -19.78
C GLN A 59 8.57 -10.92 -20.70
N TYR A 60 8.79 -9.72 -20.18
CA TYR A 60 9.27 -8.58 -20.97
C TYR A 60 10.75 -8.29 -20.79
N GLY A 61 11.39 -8.86 -19.77
CA GLY A 61 12.80 -8.64 -19.46
C GLY A 61 13.74 -9.56 -20.22
N GLU A 62 14.97 -9.08 -20.39
CA GLU A 62 16.10 -9.83 -20.90
C GLU A 62 17.15 -9.93 -19.79
N THR A 63 17.69 -11.15 -19.58
CA THR A 63 18.74 -11.41 -18.60
C THR A 63 20.10 -11.05 -19.19
N ASP A 64 20.87 -10.22 -18.51
CA ASP A 64 22.24 -9.90 -18.89
C ASP A 64 23.24 -11.02 -18.50
N GLU A 65 24.51 -10.85 -18.89
CA GLU A 65 25.57 -11.81 -18.60
C GLU A 65 25.83 -12.01 -17.09
N GLU A 66 25.40 -11.07 -16.24
CA GLU A 66 25.52 -11.15 -14.78
C GLU A 66 24.27 -11.76 -14.11
N GLY A 67 23.28 -12.19 -14.90
CA GLY A 67 22.04 -12.77 -14.40
C GLY A 67 20.99 -11.74 -13.97
N ARG A 68 21.18 -10.46 -14.28
CA ARG A 68 20.22 -9.39 -13.95
C ARG A 68 19.19 -9.26 -15.06
N ILE A 69 17.92 -9.27 -14.68
CA ILE A 69 16.82 -9.04 -15.61
C ILE A 69 16.63 -7.53 -15.78
N THR A 70 16.63 -7.06 -17.03
CA THR A 70 16.33 -5.66 -17.37
C THR A 70 15.24 -5.61 -18.44
N ILE A 71 14.37 -4.59 -18.39
CA ILE A 71 13.36 -4.40 -19.45
C ILE A 71 14.05 -3.65 -20.62
N PRO A 72 14.20 -4.26 -21.80
CA PRO A 72 14.81 -3.61 -22.95
C PRO A 72 13.92 -2.46 -23.44
N SER A 73 14.51 -1.39 -24.00
CA SER A 73 13.78 -0.16 -24.37
C SER A 73 12.57 -0.40 -25.30
N LYS A 74 12.61 -1.44 -26.15
CA LYS A 74 11.51 -1.85 -27.03
C LYS A 74 10.26 -2.34 -26.28
N ASN A 75 10.42 -2.86 -25.06
CA ASN A 75 9.34 -3.44 -24.25
C ASN A 75 8.88 -2.52 -23.12
N VAL A 76 9.60 -1.43 -22.82
CA VAL A 76 9.28 -0.53 -21.68
C VAL A 76 7.85 -0.01 -21.75
N GLY A 77 7.37 0.40 -22.93
CA GLY A 77 6.01 0.92 -23.10
C GLY A 77 4.94 -0.11 -22.70
N VAL A 78 5.00 -1.30 -23.30
CA VAL A 78 4.03 -2.39 -23.03
C VAL A 78 4.10 -2.86 -21.58
N PHE A 79 5.33 -2.99 -21.03
CA PHE A 79 5.53 -3.34 -19.63
C PHE A 79 4.88 -2.32 -18.68
N GLN A 80 5.08 -1.03 -18.96
CA GLN A 80 4.51 0.05 -18.15
C GLN A 80 2.98 0.06 -18.23
N GLU A 81 2.41 -0.09 -19.42
CA GLU A 81 0.96 -0.16 -19.62
C GLU A 81 0.32 -1.33 -18.85
N GLU A 82 0.92 -2.52 -18.88
CA GLU A 82 0.39 -3.67 -18.14
C GLU A 82 0.53 -3.53 -16.62
N ILE A 83 1.65 -2.97 -16.13
CA ILE A 83 1.81 -2.69 -14.70
C ILE A 83 0.82 -1.64 -14.22
N ASP A 84 0.65 -0.55 -14.98
CA ASP A 84 -0.30 0.52 -14.62
C ASP A 84 -1.73 0.00 -14.62
N SER A 85 -2.10 -0.85 -15.58
CA SER A 85 -3.41 -1.49 -15.59
C SER A 85 -3.69 -2.33 -14.34
N ILE A 86 -2.68 -2.99 -13.76
CA ILE A 86 -2.85 -3.73 -12.50
C ILE A 86 -2.92 -2.76 -11.32
N LEU A 87 -2.06 -1.74 -11.30
CA LEU A 87 -2.01 -0.75 -10.22
C LEU A 87 -3.29 0.08 -10.10
N ASP A 88 -4.01 0.28 -11.21
CA ASP A 88 -5.26 1.02 -11.27
C ASP A 88 -6.50 0.19 -10.83
N GLU A 89 -6.32 -1.10 -10.51
CA GLU A 89 -7.41 -1.94 -10.00
C GLU A 89 -7.95 -1.45 -8.64
N GLU A 90 -9.27 -1.52 -8.48
CA GLU A 90 -9.95 -1.22 -7.23
C GLU A 90 -10.01 -2.45 -6.32
N ILE A 91 -9.50 -2.32 -5.10
CA ILE A 91 -9.55 -3.34 -4.07
C ILE A 91 -10.58 -2.95 -3.01
N GLU A 92 -11.46 -3.89 -2.68
CA GLU A 92 -12.46 -3.70 -1.64
C GLU A 92 -11.94 -4.22 -0.29
N LEU A 93 -11.63 -3.29 0.62
CA LEU A 93 -11.16 -3.61 1.97
C LEU A 93 -12.19 -3.22 3.02
N GLN A 94 -12.49 -4.16 3.92
CA GLN A 94 -13.32 -3.90 5.08
C GLN A 94 -12.50 -3.51 6.30
N PHE A 95 -12.58 -2.24 6.72
CA PHE A 95 -11.93 -1.73 7.92
C PHE A 95 -12.70 -0.55 8.52
N ILE A 96 -12.12 0.06 9.56
CA ILE A 96 -12.60 1.30 10.16
C ILE A 96 -11.38 2.23 10.12
N LYS A 97 -11.58 3.45 9.64
CA LYS A 97 -10.52 4.47 9.62
C LYS A 97 -9.98 4.72 11.04
N VAL A 98 -8.74 5.18 11.10
CA VAL A 98 -8.08 5.56 12.35
C VAL A 98 -8.26 7.06 12.51
N SER A 99 -8.91 7.47 13.58
CA SER A 99 -9.06 8.89 13.89
C SER A 99 -7.68 9.52 14.12
N LEU A 100 -7.48 10.73 13.61
CA LEU A 100 -6.21 11.43 13.73
C LEU A 100 -5.90 11.79 15.20
N SER A 101 -6.91 12.14 16.02
CA SER A 101 -6.72 12.42 17.45
C SER A 101 -6.32 11.18 18.28
N ASP A 102 -6.58 9.99 17.76
CA ASP A 102 -6.24 8.70 18.34
C ASP A 102 -4.77 8.30 18.10
N ILE A 103 -4.04 9.05 17.24
CA ILE A 103 -2.63 8.84 16.91
C ILE A 103 -1.76 9.80 17.73
N PRO A 104 -0.73 9.32 18.47
CA PRO A 104 0.13 10.20 19.25
C PRO A 104 0.91 11.20 18.39
N ASP A 105 1.14 12.39 18.95
CA ASP A 105 1.93 13.44 18.30
C ASP A 105 3.33 12.95 17.90
N GLY A 106 3.76 13.32 16.70
CA GLY A 106 5.08 12.98 16.19
C GLY A 106 5.22 11.53 15.66
N VAL A 107 4.18 10.71 15.75
CA VAL A 107 4.15 9.36 15.14
C VAL A 107 3.94 9.44 13.63
N LEU A 108 3.08 10.37 13.19
CA LEU A 108 2.74 10.53 11.78
C LEU A 108 3.44 11.77 11.21
N HIS A 109 4.40 11.56 10.30
CA HIS A 109 5.03 12.66 9.57
C HIS A 109 4.20 13.03 8.32
N ALA A 110 4.49 14.18 7.72
CA ALA A 110 3.72 14.67 6.56
C ALA A 110 3.62 13.67 5.41
N LEU A 111 4.71 12.95 5.11
CA LEU A 111 4.71 11.91 4.08
C LEU A 111 3.84 10.70 4.48
N ASP A 112 3.88 10.31 5.76
CA ASP A 112 3.07 9.21 6.25
C ASP A 112 1.58 9.56 6.20
N TYR A 113 1.23 10.76 6.60
CA TYR A 113 -0.13 11.27 6.52
C TYR A 113 -0.62 11.30 5.07
N PHE A 114 0.16 11.89 4.15
CA PHE A 114 -0.17 11.91 2.72
C PHE A 114 -0.39 10.50 2.17
N ASN A 115 0.50 9.56 2.49
CA ASN A 115 0.39 8.18 2.04
C ASN A 115 -0.77 7.43 2.71
N LEU A 116 -1.26 7.85 3.89
CA LEU A 116 -2.28 7.14 4.65
C LEU A 116 -3.63 7.88 4.69
N GLU A 117 -3.83 8.90 3.85
CA GLU A 117 -5.08 9.70 3.79
C GLU A 117 -6.34 8.81 3.66
N TRP A 118 -6.24 7.71 2.92
CA TRP A 118 -7.33 6.73 2.78
C TRP A 118 -7.68 6.01 4.09
N LEU A 119 -6.75 5.90 5.04
CA LEU A 119 -6.90 5.22 6.32
C LEU A 119 -7.26 6.19 7.45
N ILE A 120 -6.85 7.46 7.36
CA ILE A 120 -7.04 8.45 8.41
C ILE A 120 -8.44 9.08 8.32
N ASP A 121 -9.04 9.34 9.49
CA ASP A 121 -10.28 10.07 9.69
C ASP A 121 -9.98 11.35 10.48
N GLU A 122 -10.47 12.48 9.98
CA GLU A 122 -10.28 13.82 10.56
C GLU A 122 -11.59 14.47 11.00
N SER A 123 -12.71 13.74 10.87
CA SER A 123 -14.04 14.29 11.20
C SER A 123 -14.17 14.76 12.65
N ASP A 124 -13.33 14.26 13.55
CA ASP A 124 -13.27 14.65 14.96
C ASP A 124 -12.47 15.94 15.24
N LEU A 125 -11.82 16.53 14.22
CA LEU A 125 -11.06 17.78 14.34
C LEU A 125 -11.85 19.04 13.93
N GLU A 126 -13.02 18.86 13.32
CA GLU A 126 -13.87 19.96 12.84
C GLU A 126 -14.85 20.50 13.90
N GLU A 127 -14.76 20.03 15.15
CA GLU A 127 -15.52 20.53 16.33
C GLU A 127 -14.69 21.46 17.22
#